data_AF-A0A942G3U9-F1
#
_entry.id   AF-A0A942G3U9-F1
#
_cell.length_a   1.000
_cell.length_b   1.000
_cell.length_c   1.000
_cell.angle_alpha   90.00
_cell.angle_beta   90.00
_cell.angle_gamma   90.00
#
_symmetry.space_group_name_H-M   'P 1'
#
loop_
_entity.id
_entity.type
_entity.pdbx_description
1 polymer ?
#
loop_
_entity_poly.entity_id
_entity_poly.type
_entity_poly.pdbx_seq_one_letter_code
_entity_poly.pdbx_strand_id
1 'polypeptide(L)'
;MIKKLLVAMMAVGLLLSQAVTPGSAATVRATIVEENVVLNGITINNVNAGFPLLRHRNITYIPLTYNLARFMGLTTQWSQREGLIVTRAESAGAFIADETTINQSGDVTVTIPTYGITVNGKRINNRNEPWPLLNFRGVTYFPLTWRFAVDEFGWSYHWSVEGGLRINAVPSDRGSLENLLAIINKDSFANRKFAGSLLDKAANTTEEFDASKELVFIRARSGGPADAELIFRHAPLVLARIGSGFVGPGTPSIGVIFANSNAAIEPTLTTRGNYIGHGGKLVGEELASAPRAYLLRCFLRLRFIGVQRERLLSAELIASSASTETWQLLVDMPDAGFFRVLASTQIRVDVEIDKLRGRVVMMVLENDQFRLTTAVR
;
A
#
# COMPACT_ATOMS: atom_id res chain seq x y z
N MET A 1 -27.01 18.21 -83.77
CA MET A 1 -28.34 17.62 -83.47
C MET A 1 -28.13 16.12 -83.38
N ILE A 2 -28.43 15.32 -82.36
CA ILE A 2 -29.24 15.35 -81.12
C ILE A 2 -28.63 14.20 -80.26
N LYS A 3 -28.04 14.44 -79.08
CA LYS A 3 -28.63 14.30 -77.73
C LYS A 3 -29.32 12.95 -77.39
N LYS A 4 -28.71 12.24 -76.43
CA LYS A 4 -29.27 11.40 -75.33
C LYS A 4 -29.63 9.92 -75.60
N LEU A 5 -28.92 9.02 -74.89
CA LEU A 5 -29.46 7.96 -74.00
C LEU A 5 -28.29 7.40 -73.15
N LEU A 6 -28.02 7.90 -71.93
CA LEU A 6 -28.22 7.23 -70.61
C LEU A 6 -27.72 5.77 -70.51
N VAL A 7 -26.57 5.53 -69.86
CA VAL A 7 -26.38 5.14 -68.43
C VAL A 7 -26.63 3.65 -68.16
N ALA A 8 -25.57 2.91 -67.84
CA ALA A 8 -25.52 1.94 -66.73
C ALA A 8 -24.12 1.29 -66.61
N MET A 9 -23.60 1.28 -65.38
CA MET A 9 -22.64 0.32 -64.81
C MET A 9 -21.15 0.44 -65.19
N MET A 10 -20.54 1.49 -64.64
CA MET A 10 -19.13 1.49 -64.23
C MET A 10 -19.03 0.95 -62.78
N ALA A 11 -17.97 0.19 -62.49
CA ALA A 11 -17.44 -0.22 -61.17
C ALA A 11 -17.58 -1.71 -60.79
N VAL A 12 -16.56 -2.52 -61.10
CA VAL A 12 -16.01 -3.57 -60.22
C VAL A 12 -14.55 -3.79 -60.60
N GLY A 13 -13.61 -3.69 -59.65
CA GLY A 13 -12.24 -4.17 -59.87
C GLY A 13 -11.08 -3.39 -59.24
N LEU A 14 -11.25 -2.78 -58.06
CA LEU A 14 -10.11 -2.36 -57.24
C LEU A 14 -10.40 -2.66 -55.76
N LEU A 15 -10.11 -3.89 -55.34
CA LEU A 15 -10.19 -4.34 -53.94
C LEU A 15 -8.91 -5.09 -53.62
N LEU A 16 -7.98 -4.43 -52.93
CA LEU A 16 -6.99 -5.00 -52.00
C LEU A 16 -6.18 -3.84 -51.39
N SER A 17 -6.85 -2.89 -50.76
CA SER A 17 -6.27 -2.11 -49.67
C SER A 17 -6.57 -2.88 -48.39
N GLN A 18 -5.53 -3.44 -47.77
CA GLN A 18 -5.65 -3.95 -46.40
C GLN A 18 -5.97 -2.75 -45.51
N ALA A 19 -7.23 -2.58 -45.16
CA ALA A 19 -7.64 -1.73 -44.08
C ALA A 19 -6.99 -2.30 -42.81
N VAL A 20 -5.94 -1.65 -42.32
CA VAL A 20 -5.54 -1.78 -40.92
C VAL A 20 -6.73 -1.26 -40.14
N THR A 21 -7.57 -2.18 -39.66
CA THR A 21 -8.63 -1.81 -38.73
C THR A 21 -7.95 -1.31 -37.46
N PRO A 22 -8.15 -0.05 -37.05
CA PRO A 22 -7.76 0.33 -35.70
C PRO A 22 -8.56 -0.59 -34.78
N GLY A 23 -7.84 -1.42 -34.00
CA GLY A 23 -8.48 -2.27 -33.00
C GLY A 23 -9.38 -1.40 -32.12
N SER A 24 -10.67 -1.69 -32.13
CA SER A 24 -11.66 -0.94 -31.35
C SER A 24 -11.20 -0.87 -29.90
N ALA A 25 -11.11 0.36 -29.36
CA ALA A 25 -10.73 0.55 -27.98
C ALA A 25 -11.79 -0.11 -27.10
N ALA A 26 -11.37 -1.01 -26.20
CA ALA A 26 -12.29 -1.70 -25.32
C ALA A 26 -12.98 -0.69 -24.39
N THR A 27 -14.29 -0.79 -24.27
CA THR A 27 -15.12 0.12 -23.46
C THR A 27 -15.42 -0.50 -22.10
N VAL A 28 -15.31 0.28 -21.04
CA VAL A 28 -15.64 -0.14 -19.66
C VAL A 28 -16.45 0.95 -18.95
N ARG A 29 -17.08 0.57 -17.83
CA ARG A 29 -17.84 1.51 -16.97
C ARG A 29 -16.99 2.00 -15.82
N ALA A 30 -17.08 3.27 -15.49
CA ALA A 30 -16.54 3.86 -14.27
C ALA A 30 -17.63 4.71 -13.60
N THR A 31 -17.46 5.04 -12.32
CA THR A 31 -18.33 5.97 -11.59
C THR A 31 -17.56 7.25 -11.27
N ILE A 32 -18.26 8.37 -11.10
CA ILE A 32 -17.66 9.58 -10.57
C ILE A 32 -17.42 9.42 -9.07
N VAL A 33 -16.27 9.89 -8.58
CA VAL A 33 -15.95 9.88 -7.15
C VAL A 33 -16.69 11.02 -6.46
N GLU A 34 -17.58 10.68 -5.53
CA GLU A 34 -18.44 11.67 -4.81
C GLU A 34 -17.96 11.96 -3.38
N GLU A 35 -17.03 11.15 -2.86
CA GLU A 35 -16.41 11.41 -1.55
C GLU A 35 -15.46 12.62 -1.61
N ASN A 36 -15.13 13.16 -0.43
CA ASN A 36 -14.21 14.29 -0.34
C ASN A 36 -12.82 13.92 -0.90
N VAL A 37 -12.22 14.82 -1.68
CA VAL A 37 -10.90 14.64 -2.27
C VAL A 37 -10.03 15.85 -1.96
N VAL A 38 -8.84 15.61 -1.42
CA VAL A 38 -7.83 16.64 -1.14
C VAL A 38 -6.55 16.31 -1.90
N LEU A 39 -6.05 17.23 -2.72
CA LEU A 39 -4.81 17.08 -3.47
C LEU A 39 -3.84 18.19 -3.06
N ASN A 40 -2.64 17.84 -2.57
CA ASN A 40 -1.64 18.76 -2.02
C ASN A 40 -2.23 19.78 -1.02
N GLY A 41 -3.12 19.30 -0.14
CA GLY A 41 -3.81 20.15 0.84
C GLY A 41 -4.98 20.98 0.29
N ILE A 42 -5.29 20.91 -1.01
CA ILE A 42 -6.43 21.62 -1.62
C ILE A 42 -7.61 20.68 -1.79
N THR A 43 -8.74 21.03 -1.20
CA THR A 43 -10.01 20.33 -1.42
C THR A 43 -10.49 20.53 -2.86
N ILE A 44 -10.72 19.43 -3.56
CA ILE A 44 -11.13 19.42 -4.96
C ILE A 44 -12.65 19.36 -5.07
N ASN A 45 -13.22 20.29 -5.82
CA ASN A 45 -14.62 20.23 -6.22
C ASN A 45 -14.82 19.23 -7.36
N ASN A 46 -14.76 17.94 -7.02
CA ASN A 46 -14.72 16.88 -8.03
C ASN A 46 -16.00 16.79 -8.87
N VAL A 47 -17.16 17.09 -8.28
CA VAL A 47 -18.46 17.03 -8.97
C VAL A 47 -18.60 18.10 -10.07
N ASN A 48 -17.90 19.23 -9.95
CA ASN A 48 -17.88 20.27 -10.98
C ASN A 48 -16.68 20.17 -11.93
N ALA A 49 -15.67 19.34 -11.64
CA ALA A 49 -14.49 19.23 -12.48
C ALA A 49 -14.83 18.75 -13.91
N GLY A 50 -14.32 19.42 -14.94
CA GLY A 50 -14.52 19.02 -16.35
C GLY A 50 -14.03 17.60 -16.64
N PHE A 51 -12.99 17.19 -15.91
CA PHE A 51 -12.44 15.85 -15.85
C PHE A 51 -12.45 15.38 -14.38
N PRO A 52 -13.57 14.82 -13.90
CA PRO A 52 -13.68 14.36 -12.51
C PRO A 52 -12.80 13.13 -12.31
N LEU A 53 -12.33 12.91 -11.08
CA LEU A 53 -11.78 11.64 -10.64
C LEU A 53 -12.86 10.56 -10.79
N LEU A 54 -12.43 9.40 -11.29
CA LEU A 54 -13.31 8.28 -11.59
C LEU A 54 -12.98 7.09 -10.70
N ARG A 55 -13.92 6.20 -10.47
CA ARG A 55 -13.75 4.92 -9.80
C ARG A 55 -14.07 3.79 -10.75
N HIS A 56 -13.11 2.88 -10.95
CA HIS A 56 -13.31 1.68 -11.74
C HIS A 56 -12.70 0.50 -11.00
N ARG A 57 -13.48 -0.59 -10.82
CA ARG A 57 -13.07 -1.78 -10.05
C ARG A 57 -12.51 -1.42 -8.67
N ASN A 58 -13.19 -0.52 -7.97
CA ASN A 58 -12.83 -0.01 -6.63
C ASN A 58 -11.47 0.71 -6.52
N ILE A 59 -10.86 1.09 -7.65
CA ILE A 59 -9.69 1.96 -7.68
C ILE A 59 -10.08 3.33 -8.20
N THR A 60 -9.61 4.38 -7.53
CA THR A 60 -9.74 5.76 -7.99
C THR A 60 -8.73 6.04 -9.11
N TYR A 61 -9.16 6.74 -10.15
CA TYR A 61 -8.38 7.12 -11.30
C TYR A 61 -8.28 8.64 -11.38
N ILE A 62 -7.06 9.12 -11.58
CA ILE A 62 -6.73 10.54 -11.58
C ILE A 62 -6.55 11.00 -13.03
N PRO A 63 -7.25 12.06 -13.45
CA PRO A 63 -7.05 12.62 -14.78
C PRO A 63 -5.66 13.26 -14.88
N LEU A 64 -4.90 12.95 -15.92
CA LEU A 64 -3.70 13.71 -16.27
C LEU A 64 -4.03 14.80 -17.30
N THR A 65 -4.88 15.76 -16.92
CA THR A 65 -4.96 17.03 -17.64
C THR A 65 -3.64 17.78 -17.47
N TYR A 66 -3.36 18.72 -18.39
CA TYR A 66 -2.11 19.49 -18.33
C TYR A 66 -1.92 20.22 -16.99
N ASN A 67 -2.96 20.92 -16.50
CA ASN A 67 -2.89 21.67 -15.25
C ASN A 67 -2.80 20.74 -14.03
N LEU A 68 -3.62 19.69 -13.98
CA LEU A 68 -3.63 18.77 -12.84
C LEU A 68 -2.32 17.97 -12.76
N ALA A 69 -1.77 17.52 -13.88
CA ALA A 69 -0.47 16.85 -13.90
C ALA A 69 0.62 17.75 -13.32
N ARG A 70 0.70 19.02 -13.74
CA ARG A 70 1.69 19.98 -13.21
C ARG A 70 1.49 20.25 -11.72
N PHE A 71 0.26 20.46 -11.29
CA PHE A 71 -0.08 20.60 -9.87
C PHE A 71 0.37 19.38 -9.06
N MET A 72 0.26 18.19 -9.64
CA MET A 72 0.69 16.93 -9.04
C MET A 72 2.16 16.59 -9.30
N GLY A 73 3.01 17.57 -9.62
CA GLY A 73 4.46 17.37 -9.78
C GLY A 73 4.83 16.50 -10.98
N LEU A 74 4.00 16.47 -12.03
CA LEU A 74 4.23 15.76 -13.28
C LEU A 74 4.30 16.72 -14.47
N THR A 75 4.99 16.27 -15.51
CA THR A 75 4.99 16.88 -16.83
C THR A 75 4.41 15.88 -17.82
N THR A 76 3.63 16.38 -18.77
CA THR A 76 3.03 15.56 -19.83
C THR A 76 3.42 16.12 -21.19
N GLN A 77 3.68 15.22 -22.13
CA GLN A 77 3.88 15.55 -23.54
C GLN A 77 3.04 14.59 -24.37
N TRP A 78 2.50 15.08 -25.48
CA TRP A 78 1.68 14.27 -26.38
C TRP A 78 2.14 14.46 -27.81
N SER A 79 2.28 13.35 -28.54
CA SER A 79 2.42 13.36 -29.99
C SER A 79 1.66 12.20 -30.62
N GLN A 80 1.25 12.33 -31.89
CA GLN A 80 0.59 11.23 -32.60
C GLN A 80 1.52 10.01 -32.78
N ARG A 81 2.84 10.24 -32.85
CA ARG A 81 3.83 9.19 -33.08
C ARG A 81 4.14 8.40 -31.82
N GLU A 82 4.37 9.08 -30.71
CA GLU A 82 4.86 8.48 -29.46
C GLU A 82 3.74 8.23 -28.44
N GLY A 83 2.60 8.92 -28.61
CA GLY A 83 1.49 8.91 -27.67
C GLY A 83 1.76 9.81 -26.46
N LEU A 84 1.33 9.38 -25.27
CA LEU A 84 1.49 10.13 -24.03
C LEU A 84 2.83 9.81 -23.38
N ILE A 85 3.61 10.85 -23.08
CA ILE A 85 4.79 10.76 -22.24
C ILE A 85 4.48 11.49 -20.94
N VAL A 86 4.72 10.82 -19.82
CA VAL A 86 4.58 11.37 -18.47
C VAL A 86 5.92 11.25 -17.75
N THR A 87 6.39 12.35 -17.20
CA THR A 87 7.64 12.42 -16.46
C THR A 87 7.44 13.16 -15.15
N ARG A 88 8.12 12.72 -14.10
CA ARG A 88 8.22 13.52 -12.88
C ARG A 88 8.80 14.89 -13.17
N ALA A 89 8.20 15.91 -12.56
CA ALA A 89 8.71 17.28 -12.58
C ALA A 89 9.57 17.52 -11.33
N GLU A 90 10.48 18.50 -11.41
CA GLU A 90 11.31 18.89 -10.27
C GLU A 90 10.52 19.64 -9.18
N SER A 91 9.40 20.25 -9.55
CA SER A 91 8.50 20.95 -8.63
C SER A 91 7.04 20.87 -9.07
N ALA A 92 6.13 20.97 -8.10
CA ALA A 92 4.69 21.09 -8.34
C ALA A 92 4.35 22.51 -8.82
N GLY A 93 3.42 22.60 -9.78
CA GLY A 93 2.83 23.87 -10.23
C GLY A 93 1.73 24.36 -9.31
N ALA A 94 1.21 25.56 -9.57
CA ALA A 94 0.03 26.09 -8.89
C ALA A 94 -1.23 25.30 -9.27
N PHE A 95 -2.19 25.22 -8.35
CA PHE A 95 -3.50 24.67 -8.66
C PHE A 95 -4.28 25.62 -9.56
N ILE A 96 -4.82 25.07 -10.65
CA ILE A 96 -5.72 25.78 -11.55
C ILE A 96 -6.98 24.92 -11.67
N ALA A 97 -8.09 25.43 -11.13
CA ALA A 97 -9.37 24.76 -11.20
C ALA A 97 -9.86 24.69 -12.66
N ASP A 98 -10.31 23.51 -13.08
CA ASP A 98 -10.94 23.26 -14.37
C ASP A 98 -12.39 22.83 -14.11
N GLU A 99 -13.18 23.78 -13.61
CA GLU A 99 -14.56 23.56 -13.17
C GLU A 99 -15.57 23.94 -14.25
N THR A 100 -16.69 23.22 -14.24
CA THR A 100 -17.83 23.42 -15.10
C THR A 100 -19.05 23.79 -14.26
N THR A 101 -20.03 24.45 -14.87
CA THR A 101 -21.29 24.82 -14.20
C THR A 101 -22.25 23.64 -14.00
N ILE A 102 -21.87 22.45 -14.45
CA ILE A 102 -22.72 21.25 -14.43
C ILE A 102 -22.18 20.30 -13.36
N ASN A 103 -23.03 19.92 -12.41
CA ASN A 103 -22.71 18.86 -11.46
C ASN A 103 -22.75 17.51 -12.19
N GLN A 104 -21.67 16.75 -12.08
CA GLN A 104 -21.53 15.43 -12.67
C GLN A 104 -21.54 14.38 -11.56
N SER A 105 -22.34 13.33 -11.73
CA SER A 105 -22.46 12.19 -10.81
C SER A 105 -22.80 10.90 -11.55
N GLY A 106 -22.69 9.76 -10.86
CA GLY A 106 -23.10 8.46 -11.38
C GLY A 106 -22.14 7.80 -12.37
N ASP A 107 -22.68 6.87 -13.16
CA ASP A 107 -21.94 6.03 -14.11
C ASP A 107 -21.52 6.80 -15.37
N VAL A 108 -20.28 6.59 -15.79
CA VAL A 108 -19.72 7.07 -17.05
C VAL A 108 -19.11 5.92 -17.86
N THR A 109 -19.07 6.11 -19.17
CA THR A 109 -18.43 5.19 -20.10
C THR A 109 -17.04 5.69 -20.46
N VAL A 110 -16.04 4.83 -20.34
CA VAL A 110 -14.63 5.14 -20.62
C VAL A 110 -14.03 4.08 -21.53
N THR A 111 -12.88 4.37 -22.14
CA THR A 111 -12.19 3.44 -23.04
C THR A 111 -10.81 3.06 -22.51
N ILE A 112 -10.30 1.89 -22.91
CA ILE A 112 -8.89 1.51 -22.70
C ILE A 112 -8.08 2.09 -23.86
N PRO A 113 -7.17 3.05 -23.62
CA PRO A 113 -6.38 3.67 -24.67
C PRO A 113 -5.46 2.64 -25.34
N THR A 114 -5.38 2.73 -26.65
CA THR A 114 -4.55 1.86 -27.50
C THR A 114 -3.28 2.55 -28.02
N TYR A 115 -3.13 3.86 -27.76
CA TYR A 115 -1.94 4.64 -28.10
C TYR A 115 -0.76 4.34 -27.16
N GLY A 116 0.44 4.74 -27.57
CA GLY A 116 1.65 4.60 -26.76
C GLY A 116 1.56 5.40 -25.47
N ILE A 117 1.99 4.82 -24.35
CA ILE A 117 2.11 5.51 -23.07
C ILE A 117 3.48 5.19 -22.50
N THR A 118 4.25 6.23 -22.16
CA THR A 118 5.57 6.13 -21.56
C THR A 118 5.59 6.90 -20.26
N VAL A 119 6.06 6.28 -19.18
CA VAL A 119 6.12 6.87 -17.84
C VAL A 119 7.56 6.80 -17.35
N ASN A 120 8.16 7.95 -17.06
CA ASN A 120 9.57 8.07 -16.64
C ASN A 120 10.53 7.26 -17.54
N GLY A 121 10.34 7.36 -18.86
CA GLY A 121 11.14 6.63 -19.86
C GLY A 121 10.77 5.15 -20.05
N LYS A 122 9.84 4.59 -19.27
CA LYS A 122 9.38 3.20 -19.39
C LYS A 122 8.08 3.11 -20.19
N ARG A 123 8.08 2.31 -21.24
CA ARG A 123 6.87 2.07 -22.05
C ARG A 123 5.90 1.16 -21.30
N ILE A 124 4.64 1.58 -21.22
CA ILE A 124 3.57 0.86 -20.52
C ILE A 124 2.87 -0.11 -21.48
N ASN A 125 2.72 -1.36 -21.04
CA ASN A 125 1.89 -2.34 -21.72
C ASN A 125 0.48 -2.34 -21.10
N ASN A 126 -0.33 -1.35 -21.48
CA ASN A 126 -1.62 -1.09 -20.83
C ASN A 126 -2.61 -2.27 -20.87
N ARG A 127 -2.51 -3.13 -21.91
CA ARG A 127 -3.40 -4.30 -22.05
C ARG A 127 -3.18 -5.36 -20.98
N ASN A 128 -1.98 -5.41 -20.40
CA ASN A 128 -1.59 -6.40 -19.40
C ASN A 128 -1.53 -5.81 -17.99
N GLU A 129 -1.92 -4.54 -17.82
CA GLU A 129 -2.04 -3.93 -16.51
C GLU A 129 -3.26 -4.50 -15.76
N PRO A 130 -3.12 -4.91 -14.49
CA PRO A 130 -4.27 -5.37 -13.69
C PRO A 130 -5.36 -4.28 -13.57
N TRP A 131 -4.91 -3.03 -13.50
CA TRP A 131 -5.73 -1.83 -13.57
C TRP A 131 -5.28 -1.01 -14.79
N PRO A 132 -5.91 -1.23 -15.96
CA PRO A 132 -5.52 -0.52 -17.18
C PRO A 132 -5.81 0.96 -17.02
N LEU A 133 -4.90 1.80 -17.52
CA LEU A 133 -5.15 3.22 -17.70
C LEU A 133 -6.41 3.39 -18.54
N LEU A 134 -7.16 4.44 -18.26
CA LEU A 134 -8.44 4.74 -18.91
C LEU A 134 -8.31 5.99 -19.76
N ASN A 135 -9.18 6.14 -20.75
CA ASN A 135 -9.38 7.39 -21.46
C ASN A 135 -10.84 7.81 -21.32
N PHE A 136 -11.02 9.03 -20.82
CA PHE A 136 -12.32 9.68 -20.71
C PHE A 136 -12.22 11.07 -21.35
N ARG A 137 -13.07 11.32 -22.35
CA ARG A 137 -13.10 12.59 -23.10
C ARG A 137 -11.73 13.03 -23.65
N GLY A 138 -10.91 12.08 -24.08
CA GLY A 138 -9.58 12.36 -24.63
C GLY A 138 -8.46 12.55 -23.61
N VAL A 139 -8.76 12.53 -22.30
CA VAL A 139 -7.76 12.61 -21.22
C VAL A 139 -7.43 11.21 -20.71
N THR A 140 -6.14 10.97 -20.46
CA THR A 140 -5.67 9.71 -19.88
C THR A 140 -5.79 9.76 -18.36
N TYR A 141 -6.31 8.69 -17.80
CA TYR A 141 -6.59 8.52 -16.39
C TYR A 141 -5.68 7.43 -15.82
N PHE A 142 -4.93 7.78 -14.79
CA PHE A 142 -4.00 6.87 -14.13
C PHE A 142 -4.64 6.26 -12.88
N PRO A 143 -4.56 4.93 -12.70
CA PRO A 143 -5.07 4.30 -11.50
C PRO A 143 -4.21 4.69 -10.29
N LEU A 144 -4.85 5.04 -9.18
CA LEU A 144 -4.23 5.28 -7.87
C LEU A 144 -3.78 3.95 -7.26
N THR A 145 -2.81 3.33 -7.91
CA THR A 145 -2.12 2.11 -7.48
C THR A 145 -0.74 2.49 -7.00
N TRP A 146 -0.16 1.67 -6.11
CA TRP A 146 1.19 1.89 -5.59
C TRP A 146 2.22 2.11 -6.69
N ARG A 147 2.18 1.26 -7.73
CA ARG A 147 3.07 1.36 -8.89
C ARG A 147 3.08 2.75 -9.51
N PHE A 148 1.92 3.32 -9.84
CA PHE A 148 1.88 4.61 -10.51
C PHE A 148 2.04 5.77 -9.52
N ALA A 149 1.24 5.77 -8.45
CA ALA A 149 1.21 6.88 -7.51
C ALA A 149 2.55 7.02 -6.77
N VAL A 150 3.12 5.93 -6.26
CA VAL A 150 4.30 5.97 -5.38
C VAL A 150 5.59 5.73 -6.16
N ASP A 151 5.70 4.60 -6.86
CA ASP A 151 6.96 4.22 -7.50
C ASP A 151 7.28 5.14 -8.68
N GLU A 152 6.31 5.34 -9.57
CA GLU A 152 6.49 6.17 -10.75
C GLU A 152 6.37 7.68 -10.42
N PHE A 153 5.37 8.11 -9.66
CA PHE A 153 5.13 9.55 -9.45
C PHE A 153 5.68 10.10 -8.13
N GLY A 154 5.72 9.29 -7.07
CA GLY A 154 6.22 9.72 -5.77
C GLY A 154 5.24 10.45 -4.89
N TRP A 155 3.97 10.23 -5.15
CA TRP A 155 2.89 10.72 -4.33
C TRP A 155 2.74 9.83 -3.09
N SER A 156 2.28 10.42 -2.00
CA SER A 156 1.64 9.69 -0.91
C SER A 156 0.13 9.89 -0.99
N TYR A 157 -0.63 8.95 -0.47
CA TYR A 157 -2.08 9.09 -0.37
C TYR A 157 -2.63 8.41 0.87
N HIS A 158 -3.78 8.88 1.34
CA HIS A 158 -4.47 8.37 2.51
C HIS A 158 -5.98 8.42 2.26
N TRP A 159 -6.73 7.49 2.82
CA TRP A 159 -8.18 7.55 2.85
C TRP A 159 -8.70 7.35 4.26
N SER A 160 -9.66 8.18 4.67
CA SER A 160 -10.42 7.98 5.90
C SER A 160 -11.91 8.26 5.67
N VAL A 161 -12.75 7.67 6.52
CA VAL A 161 -14.21 7.87 6.46
C VAL A 161 -14.56 9.35 6.63
N GLU A 162 -13.88 10.06 7.54
CA GLU A 162 -14.16 11.46 7.88
C GLU A 162 -13.51 12.44 6.89
N GLY A 163 -12.31 12.11 6.40
CA GLY A 163 -11.47 13.01 5.62
C GLY A 163 -11.51 12.78 4.11
N GLY A 164 -12.09 11.67 3.65
CA GLY A 164 -12.08 11.24 2.26
C GLY A 164 -10.68 10.88 1.76
N LEU A 165 -10.49 10.94 0.44
CA LEU A 165 -9.22 10.67 -0.21
C LEU A 165 -8.30 11.89 -0.13
N ARG A 166 -7.06 11.69 0.31
CA ARG A 166 -6.00 12.71 0.34
C ARG A 166 -4.80 12.23 -0.45
N ILE A 167 -4.21 13.08 -1.27
CA ILE A 167 -3.00 12.76 -2.05
C ILE A 167 -2.03 13.94 -1.95
N ASN A 168 -0.77 13.66 -1.65
CA ASN A 168 0.31 14.65 -1.63
C ASN A 168 1.37 14.25 -2.64
N ALA A 169 1.51 15.06 -3.68
CA ALA A 169 2.54 14.97 -4.71
C ALA A 169 3.75 15.87 -4.43
N VAL A 170 3.64 16.78 -3.46
CA VAL A 170 4.79 17.53 -2.93
C VAL A 170 5.58 16.57 -2.05
N PRO A 171 6.87 16.33 -2.32
CA PRO A 171 7.66 15.44 -1.49
C PRO A 171 7.74 16.04 -0.07
N SER A 172 7.10 15.37 0.89
CA SER A 172 7.60 15.36 2.26
C SER A 172 8.87 14.52 2.23
N ASP A 173 9.98 15.16 1.86
CA ASP A 173 11.35 14.62 1.76
C ASP A 173 11.42 13.09 1.53
N ARG A 174 11.49 12.65 0.27
CA ARG A 174 11.80 11.24 -0.05
C ARG A 174 13.07 10.74 0.67
N GLY A 175 14.02 11.65 0.97
CA GLY A 175 15.18 11.34 1.82
C GLY A 175 14.79 10.97 3.27
N SER A 176 13.75 11.58 3.81
CA SER A 176 13.24 11.31 5.16
C SER A 176 12.45 10.00 5.23
N LEU A 177 11.63 9.69 4.22
CA LEU A 177 10.94 8.40 4.14
C LEU A 177 11.93 7.23 3.98
N GLU A 178 12.87 7.29 3.02
CA GLU A 178 13.86 6.20 2.87
C GLU A 178 14.70 6.04 4.14
N ASN A 179 15.02 7.14 4.83
CA ASN A 179 15.70 7.11 6.12
C ASN A 179 14.85 6.42 7.20
N LEU A 180 13.55 6.76 7.32
CA LEU A 180 12.60 6.07 8.20
C LEU A 180 12.55 4.57 7.92
N LEU A 181 12.37 4.18 6.65
CA LEU A 181 12.29 2.76 6.27
C LEU A 181 13.61 2.04 6.55
N ALA A 182 14.76 2.67 6.27
CA ALA A 182 16.07 2.14 6.61
C ALA A 182 16.25 1.95 8.13
N ILE A 183 15.78 2.91 8.94
CA ILE A 183 15.81 2.84 10.41
C ILE A 183 14.93 1.68 10.90
N ILE A 184 13.70 1.54 10.40
CA ILE A 184 12.81 0.41 10.76
C ILE A 184 13.44 -0.93 10.38
N ASN A 185 13.96 -1.05 9.15
CA ASN A 185 14.58 -2.27 8.67
C ASN A 185 15.82 -2.65 9.50
N LYS A 186 16.65 -1.68 9.86
CA LYS A 186 17.79 -1.89 10.76
C LYS A 186 17.33 -2.32 12.15
N ASP A 187 16.24 -1.76 12.66
CA ASP A 187 15.72 -2.08 13.99
C ASP A 187 15.01 -3.44 14.07
N SER A 188 14.49 -3.94 12.95
CA SER A 188 13.72 -5.19 12.88
C SER A 188 14.45 -6.38 13.50
N PHE A 189 15.78 -6.45 13.37
CA PHE A 189 16.63 -7.51 13.91
C PHE A 189 17.44 -7.12 15.16
N ALA A 190 17.29 -5.90 15.66
CA ALA A 190 18.05 -5.43 16.81
C ALA A 190 17.63 -6.14 18.10
N ASN A 191 18.61 -6.64 18.86
CA ASN A 191 18.36 -7.16 20.20
C ASN A 191 18.02 -5.99 21.12
N ARG A 192 16.82 -6.01 21.71
CA ARG A 192 16.30 -4.88 22.50
C ARG A 192 15.39 -5.35 23.63
N LYS A 193 15.31 -4.53 24.67
CA LYS A 193 14.30 -4.63 25.72
C LYS A 193 13.24 -3.56 25.51
N PHE A 194 12.02 -3.88 25.89
CA PHE A 194 10.87 -3.02 25.72
C PHE A 194 10.03 -3.02 27.00
N ALA A 195 9.42 -1.87 27.29
CA ALA A 195 8.17 -1.82 28.03
C ALA A 195 7.05 -1.73 26.99
N GLY A 196 5.92 -2.40 27.22
CA GLY A 196 4.82 -2.37 26.28
C GLY A 196 3.46 -2.56 26.93
N SER A 197 2.43 -2.24 26.16
CA SER A 197 1.04 -2.37 26.59
C SER A 197 0.19 -2.94 25.46
N LEU A 198 -0.79 -3.78 25.80
CA LEU A 198 -1.79 -4.28 24.88
C LEU A 198 -3.18 -3.89 25.37
N LEU A 199 -3.82 -2.97 24.65
CA LEU A 199 -5.21 -2.60 24.85
C LEU A 199 -6.12 -3.51 24.03
N ASP A 200 -7.09 -4.13 24.69
CA ASP A 200 -8.28 -4.75 24.08
C ASP A 200 -9.41 -3.73 24.06
N LYS A 201 -9.81 -3.29 22.86
CA LYS A 201 -10.79 -2.21 22.69
C LYS A 201 -12.21 -2.65 23.06
N ALA A 202 -12.55 -3.92 22.83
CA ALA A 202 -13.87 -4.45 23.13
C ALA A 202 -14.06 -4.62 24.65
N ALA A 203 -13.04 -5.12 25.33
CA ALA A 203 -13.06 -5.26 26.79
C ALA A 203 -12.70 -3.95 27.53
N ASN A 204 -12.14 -2.96 26.83
CA ASN A 204 -11.56 -1.74 27.40
C ASN A 204 -10.56 -2.05 28.54
N THR A 205 -9.66 -3.01 28.29
CA THR A 205 -8.65 -3.46 29.26
C THR A 205 -7.26 -3.34 28.66
N THR A 206 -6.30 -2.86 29.45
CA THR A 206 -4.89 -2.73 29.06
C THR A 206 -4.03 -3.66 29.91
N GLU A 207 -3.21 -4.47 29.27
CA GLU A 207 -2.18 -5.28 29.92
C GLU A 207 -0.79 -4.68 29.64
N GLU A 208 -0.08 -4.28 30.70
CA GLU A 208 1.31 -3.86 30.63
C GLU A 208 2.25 -5.07 30.69
N PHE A 209 3.38 -4.99 30.00
CA PHE A 209 4.39 -6.04 29.98
C PHE A 209 5.80 -5.52 29.74
N ASP A 210 6.76 -6.29 30.23
CA ASP A 210 8.15 -6.19 29.83
C ASP A 210 8.45 -7.22 28.74
N ALA A 211 9.29 -6.85 27.79
CA ALA A 211 9.70 -7.75 26.74
C ALA A 211 11.16 -7.61 26.34
N SER A 212 11.65 -8.66 25.67
CA SER A 212 12.92 -8.65 24.98
C SER A 212 12.80 -9.31 23.62
N LYS A 213 13.48 -8.74 22.64
CA LYS A 213 13.60 -9.25 21.28
C LYS A 213 15.03 -9.73 21.06
N GLU A 214 15.20 -10.94 20.56
CA GLU A 214 16.50 -11.57 20.35
C GLU A 214 16.54 -12.31 19.01
N LEU A 215 17.56 -12.06 18.19
CA LEU A 215 17.83 -12.81 16.98
C LEU A 215 18.68 -14.05 17.28
N VAL A 216 18.20 -15.22 16.90
CA VAL A 216 18.88 -16.51 17.08
C VAL A 216 19.09 -17.17 15.72
N PHE A 217 20.32 -17.62 15.44
CA PHE A 217 20.63 -18.35 14.21
C PHE A 217 20.37 -19.85 14.39
N ILE A 218 19.57 -20.44 13.51
CA ILE A 218 19.26 -21.87 13.47
C ILE A 218 20.18 -22.52 12.43
N ARG A 219 21.02 -23.47 12.88
CA ARG A 219 21.83 -24.28 11.95
C ARG A 219 20.92 -25.21 11.15
N ALA A 220 21.05 -25.19 9.82
CA ALA A 220 20.46 -26.21 8.97
C ALA A 220 21.01 -27.59 9.33
N ARG A 221 20.13 -28.60 9.44
CA ARG A 221 20.53 -29.99 9.77
C ARG A 221 21.41 -30.65 8.69
N SER A 222 21.50 -30.08 7.48
CA SER A 222 22.12 -30.72 6.31
C SER A 222 22.88 -29.75 5.40
N GLY A 223 23.68 -28.84 5.96
CA GLY A 223 24.60 -28.00 5.16
C GLY A 223 23.93 -26.94 4.27
N GLY A 224 22.63 -26.72 4.42
CA GLY A 224 21.91 -25.61 3.78
C GLY A 224 22.18 -24.25 4.46
N PRO A 225 21.72 -23.15 3.85
CA PRO A 225 21.78 -21.81 4.45
C PRO A 225 21.17 -21.79 5.86
N ALA A 226 21.76 -21.02 6.78
CA ALA A 226 21.26 -20.89 8.14
C ALA A 226 20.00 -20.01 8.17
N ASP A 227 18.95 -20.49 8.85
CA ASP A 227 17.75 -19.70 9.12
C ASP A 227 17.98 -18.80 10.34
N ALA A 228 17.20 -17.73 10.45
CA ALA A 228 17.21 -16.87 11.64
C ALA A 228 15.81 -16.83 12.27
N GLU A 229 15.76 -16.91 13.59
CA GLU A 229 14.54 -16.81 14.37
C GLU A 229 14.62 -15.57 15.26
N LEU A 230 13.63 -14.68 15.11
CA LEU A 230 13.47 -13.53 15.99
C LEU A 230 12.50 -13.90 17.09
N ILE A 231 13.01 -14.01 18.31
CA ILE A 231 12.27 -14.43 19.49
C ILE A 231 11.88 -13.19 20.29
N PHE A 232 10.59 -13.06 20.60
CA PHE A 232 10.04 -12.04 21.47
C PHE A 232 9.56 -12.68 22.77
N ARG A 233 10.29 -12.46 23.85
CA ARG A 233 9.96 -12.92 25.20
C ARG A 233 9.21 -11.82 25.92
N HIS A 234 8.10 -12.12 26.56
CA HIS A 234 7.26 -11.13 27.23
C HIS A 234 6.75 -11.64 28.58
N ALA A 235 6.51 -10.74 29.53
CA ALA A 235 5.78 -11.04 30.77
C ALA A 235 5.23 -9.75 31.42
N PRO A 236 4.03 -9.77 32.03
CA PRO A 236 3.07 -10.88 32.14
C PRO A 236 2.00 -10.91 31.03
N LEU A 237 2.30 -10.51 29.79
CA LEU A 237 1.31 -10.42 28.71
C LEU A 237 0.58 -11.75 28.40
N VAL A 238 -0.75 -11.73 28.44
CA VAL A 238 -1.62 -12.88 28.15
C VAL A 238 -2.18 -12.80 26.73
N LEU A 239 -1.69 -13.69 25.85
CA LEU A 239 -2.12 -13.76 24.45
C LEU A 239 -3.34 -14.69 24.24
N ALA A 240 -3.50 -15.72 25.06
CA ALA A 240 -4.64 -16.63 25.05
C ALA A 240 -4.91 -17.15 26.46
N ARG A 241 -6.19 -17.22 26.85
CA ARG A 241 -6.59 -17.93 28.07
C ARG A 241 -6.80 -19.40 27.73
N ILE A 242 -5.75 -20.19 27.87
CA ILE A 242 -5.85 -21.65 27.82
C ILE A 242 -6.25 -22.11 29.22
N GLY A 243 -7.17 -23.08 29.32
CA GLY A 243 -7.80 -23.52 30.57
C GLY A 243 -6.82 -23.81 31.71
N SER A 244 -7.33 -23.75 32.95
CA SER A 244 -6.55 -23.92 34.19
C SER A 244 -5.81 -25.27 34.23
N GLY A 245 -4.49 -25.26 34.02
CA GLY A 245 -3.69 -26.48 34.14
C GLY A 245 -2.26 -26.43 33.64
N PHE A 246 -1.64 -25.25 33.48
CA PHE A 246 -0.32 -25.13 32.87
C PHE A 246 0.60 -24.19 33.64
N VAL A 247 1.68 -24.75 34.20
CA VAL A 247 2.84 -24.02 34.73
C VAL A 247 4.09 -24.77 34.28
N GLY A 248 4.86 -24.17 33.38
CA GLY A 248 6.23 -24.58 33.09
C GLY A 248 7.18 -23.44 33.48
N PRO A 249 8.39 -23.71 33.99
CA PRO A 249 9.36 -22.66 34.24
C PRO A 249 9.82 -22.07 32.90
N GLY A 250 9.46 -20.81 32.64
CA GLY A 250 9.90 -20.06 31.46
C GLY A 250 9.04 -18.82 31.18
N THR A 251 9.68 -17.73 30.77
CA THR A 251 9.00 -16.54 30.24
C THR A 251 8.31 -16.89 28.91
N PRO A 252 7.01 -16.61 28.73
CA PRO A 252 6.35 -16.87 27.45
C PRO A 252 7.07 -16.17 26.30
N SER A 253 7.14 -16.84 25.14
CA SER A 253 7.75 -16.26 23.94
C SER A 253 7.06 -16.62 22.64
N ILE A 254 7.01 -15.66 21.72
CA ILE A 254 6.55 -15.82 20.35
C ILE A 254 7.74 -15.57 19.42
N GLY A 255 7.89 -16.40 18.39
CA GLY A 255 9.01 -16.37 17.47
C GLY A 255 8.55 -16.22 16.03
N VAL A 256 9.40 -15.64 15.19
CA VAL A 256 9.18 -15.63 13.75
C VAL A 256 10.46 -16.11 13.07
N ILE A 257 10.34 -17.18 12.26
CA ILE A 257 11.43 -17.74 11.47
C ILE A 257 11.46 -17.04 10.12
N PHE A 258 12.65 -16.55 9.78
CA PHE A 258 12.98 -16.04 8.46
C PHE A 258 13.76 -17.12 7.72
N ALA A 259 13.06 -17.80 6.80
CA ALA A 259 13.64 -18.85 5.96
C ALA A 259 14.47 -18.21 4.86
N ASN A 260 15.80 -18.37 4.92
CA ASN A 260 16.77 -17.69 4.06
C ASN A 260 16.73 -16.14 4.17
N SER A 261 17.86 -15.47 3.93
CA SER A 261 17.95 -14.00 3.81
C SER A 261 17.19 -13.42 2.59
N ASN A 262 16.32 -14.22 1.94
CA ASN A 262 15.52 -13.79 0.81
C ASN A 262 14.33 -12.98 1.29
N ALA A 263 14.35 -11.67 1.01
CA ALA A 263 13.27 -10.71 1.25
C ALA A 263 11.96 -11.03 0.50
N ALA A 264 11.85 -12.20 -0.14
CA ALA A 264 10.71 -12.65 -0.94
C ALA A 264 9.80 -13.68 -0.23
N ILE A 265 10.25 -14.28 0.88
CA ILE A 265 9.48 -15.32 1.58
C ILE A 265 8.89 -14.73 2.86
N GLU A 266 7.59 -14.96 3.05
CA GLU A 266 6.91 -14.51 4.25
C GLU A 266 7.43 -15.23 5.50
N PRO A 267 7.70 -14.50 6.58
CA PRO A 267 8.24 -15.09 7.78
C PRO A 267 7.23 -16.07 8.38
N THR A 268 7.69 -17.27 8.72
CA THR A 268 6.82 -18.31 9.30
C THR A 268 6.78 -18.15 10.81
N LEU A 269 5.57 -18.16 11.37
CA LEU A 269 5.40 -18.02 12.81
C LEU A 269 5.84 -19.29 13.54
N THR A 270 6.49 -19.09 14.68
CA THR A 270 6.74 -20.16 15.65
C THR A 270 6.37 -19.69 17.05
N THR A 271 6.04 -20.63 17.92
CA THR A 271 5.83 -20.36 19.34
C THR A 271 6.82 -21.23 20.09
N ARG A 272 7.57 -20.62 21.02
CA ARG A 272 8.49 -21.34 21.89
C ARG A 272 8.07 -21.14 23.34
N GLY A 273 7.79 -22.25 23.98
CA GLY A 273 7.51 -22.35 25.41
C GLY A 273 7.36 -23.83 25.76
N ASN A 274 7.78 -24.22 26.96
CA ASN A 274 7.54 -25.56 27.50
C ASN A 274 6.06 -25.69 27.89
N TYR A 275 5.15 -25.68 26.92
CA TYR A 275 3.73 -25.95 27.14
C TYR A 275 3.47 -27.43 26.85
N ILE A 276 3.75 -28.28 27.84
CA ILE A 276 3.36 -29.70 27.81
C ILE A 276 1.92 -29.77 28.30
N GLY A 277 0.97 -30.04 27.39
CA GLY A 277 -0.37 -30.45 27.77
C GLY A 277 -0.43 -31.93 28.10
N HIS A 278 -1.28 -32.30 29.05
CA HIS A 278 -1.68 -33.69 29.21
C HIS A 278 -2.23 -34.20 27.87
N GLY A 279 -1.52 -35.14 27.23
CA GLY A 279 -1.88 -35.70 25.92
C GLY A 279 -0.95 -35.33 24.76
N GLY A 280 0.15 -34.59 24.98
CA GLY A 280 1.22 -34.45 23.98
C GLY A 280 0.90 -33.59 22.75
N LYS A 281 -0.19 -32.81 22.75
CA LYS A 281 -0.47 -31.82 21.71
C LYS A 281 0.30 -30.53 21.95
N LEU A 282 0.99 -30.05 20.90
CA LEU A 282 1.65 -28.74 20.88
C LEU A 282 0.60 -27.63 20.94
N VAL A 283 0.58 -26.88 22.03
CA VAL A 283 -0.25 -25.69 22.30
C VAL A 283 0.12 -24.50 21.38
N GLY A 284 1.11 -24.70 20.52
CA GLY A 284 1.71 -23.66 19.70
C GLY A 284 0.81 -23.08 18.61
N GLU A 285 -0.06 -23.90 18.00
CA GLU A 285 -1.01 -23.46 16.97
C GLU A 285 -2.13 -22.58 17.55
N GLU A 286 -2.57 -22.84 18.78
CA GLU A 286 -3.69 -22.14 19.43
C GLU A 286 -3.28 -20.73 19.92
N LEU A 287 -2.07 -20.58 20.49
CA LEU A 287 -1.47 -19.24 20.70
C LEU A 287 -1.21 -18.53 19.36
N ALA A 288 -0.76 -19.30 18.36
CA ALA A 288 -0.58 -18.85 16.98
C ALA A 288 -1.90 -18.58 16.23
N SER A 289 -3.07 -18.75 16.84
CA SER A 289 -4.35 -18.33 16.26
C SER A 289 -5.15 -17.41 17.19
N ALA A 290 -4.56 -16.94 18.30
CA ALA A 290 -5.23 -16.04 19.22
C ALA A 290 -5.23 -14.58 18.71
N PRO A 291 -6.39 -13.91 18.55
CA PRO A 291 -6.47 -12.57 17.95
C PRO A 291 -5.56 -11.54 18.63
N ARG A 292 -5.37 -11.66 19.95
CA ARG A 292 -4.47 -10.81 20.76
C ARG A 292 -3.00 -10.92 20.33
N ALA A 293 -2.59 -12.02 19.70
CA ALA A 293 -1.23 -12.21 19.21
C ALA A 293 -0.98 -11.56 17.83
N TYR A 294 -2.03 -11.10 17.13
CA TYR A 294 -1.91 -10.58 15.77
C TYR A 294 -0.96 -9.37 15.67
N LEU A 295 -1.18 -8.33 16.50
CA LEU A 295 -0.34 -7.13 16.44
C LEU A 295 1.11 -7.41 16.84
N LEU A 296 1.33 -8.37 17.74
CA LEU A 296 2.69 -8.75 18.12
C LEU A 296 3.43 -9.44 16.96
N ARG A 297 2.73 -10.21 16.13
CA ARG A 297 3.31 -10.75 14.89
C ARG A 297 3.57 -9.67 13.87
N CYS A 298 2.64 -8.73 13.75
CA CYS A 298 2.83 -7.60 12.86
C CYS A 298 4.09 -6.84 13.25
N PHE A 299 4.29 -6.58 14.55
CA PHE A 299 5.51 -5.96 15.09
C PHE A 299 6.79 -6.74 14.70
N LEU A 300 6.79 -8.06 14.82
CA LEU A 300 7.96 -8.89 14.46
C LEU A 300 8.18 -9.03 12.94
N ARG A 301 7.13 -8.89 12.14
CA ARG A 301 7.18 -8.96 10.67
C ARG A 301 7.38 -7.59 10.02
N LEU A 302 7.29 -6.50 10.78
CA LEU A 302 7.29 -5.14 10.25
C LEU A 302 8.64 -4.80 9.64
N ARG A 303 8.70 -4.88 8.31
CA ARG A 303 9.88 -4.63 7.48
C ARG A 303 9.42 -4.14 6.12
N PHE A 304 10.21 -3.26 5.52
CA PHE A 304 9.94 -2.65 4.22
C PHE A 304 11.10 -2.95 3.27
N ILE A 305 11.36 -4.24 3.04
CA ILE A 305 12.36 -4.76 2.12
C ILE A 305 11.72 -5.73 1.12
N GLY A 306 12.19 -5.72 -0.13
CA GLY A 306 11.64 -6.58 -1.18
C GLY A 306 10.12 -6.42 -1.33
N VAL A 307 9.39 -7.54 -1.46
CA VAL A 307 7.92 -7.56 -1.54
C VAL A 307 7.24 -7.03 -0.28
N GLN A 308 7.91 -7.01 0.87
CA GLN A 308 7.33 -6.45 2.10
C GLN A 308 7.23 -4.92 2.04
N ARG A 309 7.97 -4.28 1.13
CA ARG A 309 7.83 -2.84 0.87
C ARG A 309 6.48 -2.51 0.22
N GLU A 310 5.91 -3.43 -0.56
CA GLU A 310 4.59 -3.27 -1.20
C GLU A 310 3.43 -3.27 -0.19
N ARG A 311 3.70 -3.63 1.07
CA ARG A 311 2.73 -3.61 2.17
C ARG A 311 2.56 -2.24 2.78
N LEU A 312 3.52 -1.34 2.62
CA LEU A 312 3.32 0.05 3.00
C LEU A 312 2.22 0.60 2.09
N LEU A 313 1.15 1.14 2.65
CA LEU A 313 0.04 1.75 1.92
C LEU A 313 0.12 3.28 1.98
N SER A 314 0.61 3.81 3.11
CA SER A 314 0.90 5.24 3.26
C SER A 314 1.95 5.47 4.35
N ALA A 315 2.65 6.61 4.30
CA ALA A 315 3.55 7.08 5.33
C ALA A 315 3.45 8.61 5.45
N GLU A 316 3.25 9.11 6.67
CA GLU A 316 3.08 10.54 6.94
C GLU A 316 3.88 10.94 8.18
N LEU A 317 4.62 12.03 8.10
CA LEU A 317 5.27 12.64 9.25
C LEU A 317 4.22 13.45 10.03
N ILE A 318 3.80 12.95 11.19
CA ILE A 318 2.71 13.54 11.98
C ILE A 318 3.20 14.42 13.13
N ALA A 319 4.45 14.28 13.56
CA ALA A 319 5.09 15.17 14.51
C ALA A 319 6.62 15.21 14.29
N SER A 320 7.23 16.37 14.47
CA SER A 320 8.68 16.53 14.38
C SER A 320 9.16 17.55 15.41
N SER A 321 10.25 17.21 16.10
CA SER A 321 10.98 18.07 17.02
C SER A 321 12.46 18.12 16.64
N ALA A 322 13.28 18.78 17.46
CA ALA A 322 14.73 18.82 17.27
C ALA A 322 15.37 17.43 17.45
N SER A 323 14.83 16.58 18.31
CA SER A 323 15.41 15.28 18.68
C SER A 323 14.58 14.07 18.23
N THR A 324 13.29 14.25 17.96
CA THR A 324 12.38 13.15 17.62
C THR A 324 11.51 13.44 16.41
N GLU A 325 11.12 12.40 15.70
CA GLU A 325 10.11 12.44 14.63
C GLU A 325 9.14 11.27 14.81
N THR A 326 7.85 11.53 14.65
CA THR A 326 6.80 10.51 14.69
C THR A 326 6.16 10.40 13.33
N TRP A 327 6.18 9.18 12.79
CA TRP A 327 5.60 8.84 11.51
C TRP A 327 4.40 7.93 11.70
N GLN A 328 3.31 8.21 11.00
CA GLN A 328 2.17 7.32 10.88
C GLN A 328 2.22 6.55 9.57
N LEU A 329 2.18 5.24 9.67
CA LEU A 329 2.16 4.33 8.54
C LEU A 329 0.82 3.61 8.49
N LEU A 330 0.30 3.40 7.28
CA LEU A 330 -0.75 2.41 7.03
C LEU A 330 -0.09 1.23 6.34
N VAL A 331 -0.26 0.02 6.89
CA VAL A 331 0.44 -1.17 6.42
C VAL A 331 -0.55 -2.32 6.24
N ASP A 332 -0.54 -2.96 5.07
CA ASP A 332 -1.28 -4.20 4.83
C ASP A 332 -0.49 -5.40 5.35
N MET A 333 -0.98 -6.04 6.41
CA MET A 333 -0.33 -7.17 7.06
C MET A 333 -1.19 -8.42 6.88
N PRO A 334 -1.24 -9.02 5.68
CA PRO A 334 -2.02 -10.21 5.45
C PRO A 334 -1.55 -11.32 6.39
N ASP A 335 -2.53 -11.88 7.08
CA ASP A 335 -2.35 -13.08 7.85
C ASP A 335 -2.52 -14.27 6.92
N ALA A 336 -1.57 -15.20 6.93
CA ALA A 336 -1.51 -16.34 6.00
C ALA A 336 -2.58 -17.41 6.30
N GLY A 337 -3.81 -17.00 6.64
CA GLY A 337 -4.96 -17.86 6.88
C GLY A 337 -5.16 -18.32 8.34
N PHE A 338 -4.43 -17.77 9.32
CA PHE A 338 -4.57 -18.15 10.74
C PHE A 338 -5.79 -17.50 11.42
N PHE A 339 -6.19 -16.31 10.99
CA PHE A 339 -7.26 -15.51 11.54
C PHE A 339 -8.35 -15.33 10.50
N ARG A 340 -9.32 -16.25 10.48
CA ARG A 340 -10.57 -16.08 9.71
C ARG A 340 -11.50 -15.01 10.29
N VAL A 341 -11.07 -14.31 11.34
CA VAL A 341 -11.91 -13.47 12.20
C VAL A 341 -11.58 -11.97 12.11
N LEU A 342 -10.45 -11.59 11.48
CA LEU A 342 -10.12 -10.18 11.29
C LEU A 342 -10.86 -9.62 10.07
N ALA A 343 -11.60 -8.53 10.27
CA ALA A 343 -12.34 -7.84 9.20
C ALA A 343 -11.41 -7.09 8.23
N SER A 344 -10.20 -6.72 8.69
CA SER A 344 -9.19 -6.02 7.91
C SER A 344 -7.79 -6.53 8.25
N THR A 345 -6.93 -6.65 7.24
CA THR A 345 -5.50 -6.94 7.36
C THR A 345 -4.66 -5.67 7.48
N GLN A 346 -5.27 -4.50 7.30
CA GLN A 346 -4.58 -3.22 7.43
C GLN A 346 -4.42 -2.84 8.89
N ILE A 347 -3.22 -2.38 9.23
CA ILE A 347 -2.91 -1.83 10.56
C ILE A 347 -2.35 -0.42 10.43
N ARG A 348 -2.64 0.41 11.42
CA ARG A 348 -1.94 1.68 11.63
C ARG A 348 -0.69 1.42 12.46
N VAL A 349 0.43 2.00 12.07
CA VAL A 349 1.69 1.94 12.81
C VAL A 349 2.22 3.35 13.03
N ASP A 350 2.20 3.84 14.26
CA ASP A 350 2.94 5.05 14.61
C ASP A 350 4.36 4.66 15.04
N VAL A 351 5.37 5.25 14.42
CA VAL A 351 6.79 4.99 14.67
C VAL A 351 7.46 6.27 15.11
N GLU A 352 7.99 6.28 16.34
CA GLU A 352 8.79 7.38 16.85
C GLU A 352 10.29 7.06 16.70
N ILE A 353 11.02 8.00 16.11
CA ILE A 353 12.46 7.91 15.85
C ILE A 353 13.19 8.95 16.69
N ASP A 354 14.32 8.53 17.30
CA ASP A 354 15.35 9.45 17.78
C ASP A 354 16.27 9.85 16.60
N LYS A 355 16.17 11.12 16.19
CA LYS A 355 16.88 11.68 15.02
C LYS A 355 18.39 11.64 15.20
N LEU A 356 18.89 11.83 16.43
CA LEU A 356 20.32 11.87 16.73
C LEU A 356 20.94 10.49 16.70
N ARG A 357 20.20 9.48 17.18
CA ARG A 357 20.68 8.09 17.25
C ARG A 357 20.31 7.26 16.03
N GLY A 358 19.42 7.75 15.17
CA GLY A 358 18.94 7.04 13.98
C GLY A 358 18.32 5.69 14.35
N ARG A 359 17.43 5.68 15.35
CA ARG A 359 16.81 4.45 15.86
C ARG A 359 15.36 4.66 16.25
N VAL A 360 14.58 3.59 16.15
CA VAL A 360 13.22 3.56 16.70
C VAL A 360 13.29 3.60 18.23
N VAL A 361 12.46 4.42 18.84
CA VAL A 361 12.29 4.51 20.30
C VAL A 361 10.92 4.03 20.75
N MET A 362 9.90 4.16 19.91
CA MET A 362 8.56 3.65 20.19
C MET A 362 7.87 3.20 18.90
N MET A 363 7.09 2.14 18.98
CA MET A 363 6.10 1.78 17.98
C MET A 363 4.74 1.54 18.62
N VAL A 364 3.69 2.06 17.98
CA VAL A 364 2.29 1.80 18.31
C VAL A 364 1.65 1.13 17.11
N LEU A 365 1.20 -0.11 17.25
CA LEU A 365 0.46 -0.84 16.21
C LEU A 365 -1.00 -0.88 16.62
N GLU A 366 -1.91 -0.65 15.67
CA GLU A 366 -3.34 -0.58 15.96
C GLU A 366 -4.17 -1.18 14.83
N ASN A 367 -5.18 -1.97 15.20
CA ASN A 367 -6.26 -2.42 14.32
C ASN A 367 -7.62 -2.18 15.00
N ASP A 368 -8.72 -2.68 14.44
CA ASP A 368 -10.07 -2.46 14.98
C ASP A 368 -10.28 -3.04 16.38
N GLN A 369 -9.51 -4.05 16.78
CA GLN A 369 -9.72 -4.79 18.03
C GLN A 369 -8.69 -4.46 19.12
N PHE A 370 -7.45 -4.16 18.73
CA PHE A 370 -6.33 -4.07 19.63
C PHE A 370 -5.46 -2.85 19.34
N ARG A 371 -4.73 -2.40 20.37
CA ARG A 371 -3.63 -1.43 20.24
C ARG A 371 -2.44 -1.92 21.05
N LEU A 372 -1.33 -2.16 20.38
CA LEU A 372 -0.06 -2.61 20.95
C LEU A 372 0.92 -1.43 20.99
N THR A 373 1.43 -1.09 22.16
CA THR A 373 2.50 -0.11 22.33
C THR A 373 3.78 -0.83 22.73
N THR A 374 4.91 -0.46 22.12
CA THR A 374 6.24 -0.96 22.47
C THR A 374 7.21 0.23 22.53
N ALA A 375 7.77 0.49 23.71
CA ALA A 375 8.77 1.52 23.94
C ALA A 375 10.11 0.89 24.32
N VAL A 376 11.17 1.26 23.62
CA VAL A 376 12.53 0.76 23.85
C VAL A 376 13.02 1.21 25.22
N ARG A 377 13.60 0.29 25.99
CA ARG A 377 14.30 0.57 27.25
C ARG A 377 15.79 0.84 27.05
#